data_AF-A0A2M9P715-F1
#
_entry.id   AF-A0A2M9P715-F1
#
_cell.length_a   1.000
_cell.length_b   1.000
_cell.length_c   1.000
_cell.angle_alpha   90.00
_cell.angle_beta   90.00
_cell.angle_gamma   90.00
#
_symmetry.space_group_name_H-M   'P 1'
#
loop_
_entity.id
_entity.type
_entity.pdbx_description
1 polymer ?
#
loop_
_entity_poly.entity_id
_entity_poly.type
_entity_poly.pdbx_seq_one_letter_code
_entity_poly.pdbx_strand_id
1 'polypeptide(L)'
;DPDRLVPIRVGLCPCCGGRPASSVVLGTLRIEGARYAACATCTTLWNEVRVKCLACGSTKGIGYRGLAEEAVIKAEVCDECRSWVKILYQNKDTALDPVADDVGSLGLDARMRETQWRRAGFDPFLVGY
;
A
#
# COMPACT_ATOMS: atom_id res chain seq x y z
N ASP A 1 -8.12 17.01 23.35
CA ASP A 1 -6.72 17.39 23.56
C ASP A 1 -5.87 16.77 22.46
N PRO A 2 -5.51 17.55 21.42
CA PRO A 2 -4.76 17.04 20.27
C PRO A 2 -3.30 16.73 20.62
N ASP A 3 -2.72 17.42 21.61
CA ASP A 3 -1.29 17.32 21.94
C ASP A 3 -0.94 15.98 22.63
N ARG A 4 -1.97 15.21 22.99
CA ARG A 4 -1.87 13.84 23.52
C ARG A 4 -1.99 12.74 22.45
N LEU A 5 -2.17 13.09 21.18
CA LEU A 5 -2.28 12.13 20.09
C LEU A 5 -0.89 11.63 19.65
N VAL A 6 -0.61 10.35 19.88
CA VAL A 6 0.63 9.69 19.46
C VAL A 6 0.36 8.61 18.39
N PRO A 7 1.25 8.42 17.39
CA PRO A 7 1.11 7.33 16.44
C PRO A 7 1.18 5.95 17.12
N ILE A 8 0.12 5.14 16.98
CA ILE A 8 0.02 3.81 17.61
C ILE A 8 1.14 2.88 17.11
N ARG A 9 1.40 2.90 15.80
CA ARG A 9 2.49 2.20 15.11
C ARG A 9 2.62 2.76 13.70
N VAL A 10 3.76 2.58 13.06
CA VAL A 10 3.86 2.71 11.60
C VAL A 10 2.88 1.74 10.92
N GLY A 11 2.26 2.17 9.82
CA GLY A 11 1.49 1.28 8.96
C GLY A 11 0.11 0.88 9.50
N LEU A 12 -0.42 1.59 10.49
CA LEU A 12 -1.79 1.39 10.98
C LEU A 12 -2.64 2.62 10.67
N CYS A 13 -3.92 2.39 10.38
CA CYS A 13 -4.89 3.44 10.10
C CYS A 13 -5.11 4.30 11.35
N PRO A 14 -5.04 5.65 11.25
CA PRO A 14 -5.27 6.54 12.39
C PRO A 14 -6.73 6.56 12.89
N CYS A 15 -7.68 6.03 12.10
CA CYS A 15 -9.10 5.99 12.46
C CYS A 15 -9.47 4.74 13.30
N CYS A 16 -8.96 3.56 12.95
CA CYS A 16 -9.38 2.29 13.57
C CYS A 16 -8.23 1.36 14.01
N GLY A 17 -6.97 1.74 13.79
CA GLY A 17 -5.81 0.88 14.05
C GLY A 17 -5.65 -0.32 13.10
N GLY A 18 -6.54 -0.47 12.10
CA GLY A 18 -6.46 -1.52 11.08
C GLY A 18 -5.27 -1.37 10.12
N ARG A 19 -4.88 -2.45 9.45
CA ARG A 19 -3.79 -2.44 8.44
C ARG A 19 -4.26 -1.82 7.11
N PRO A 20 -3.32 -1.37 6.25
CA PRO A 20 -3.64 -1.08 4.86
C PRO A 20 -3.94 -2.35 4.07
N ALA A 21 -4.85 -2.27 3.10
CA ALA A 21 -4.93 -3.24 2.01
C ALA A 21 -3.79 -2.96 1.03
N SER A 22 -3.80 -1.75 0.49
CA SER A 22 -2.81 -1.22 -0.45
C SER A 22 -2.44 0.23 -0.13
N SER A 23 -1.73 0.88 -1.06
CA SER A 23 -1.54 2.32 -1.08
C SER A 23 -1.72 2.86 -2.49
N VAL A 24 -2.07 4.14 -2.60
CA VAL A 24 -2.39 4.80 -3.86
C VAL A 24 -1.57 6.09 -4.01
N VAL A 25 -1.09 6.34 -5.22
CA VAL A 25 -0.50 7.61 -5.66
C VAL A 25 -1.60 8.37 -6.39
N LEU A 26 -2.13 9.42 -5.75
CA LEU A 26 -3.31 10.13 -6.23
C LEU A 26 -3.03 10.90 -7.53
N GLY A 27 -4.02 10.91 -8.43
CA GLY A 27 -4.01 11.68 -9.69
C GLY A 27 -4.75 13.03 -9.62
N THR A 28 -5.25 13.43 -8.45
CA THR A 28 -6.13 14.61 -8.31
C THR A 28 -5.33 15.91 -8.33
N LEU A 29 -5.73 16.86 -9.18
CA LEU A 29 -5.10 18.17 -9.49
C LEU A 29 -4.52 19.04 -8.33
N ARG A 30 -4.86 18.77 -7.06
CA ARG A 30 -4.34 19.51 -5.89
C ARG A 30 -3.38 18.72 -5.00
N ILE A 31 -3.27 17.41 -5.23
CA ILE A 31 -2.53 16.43 -4.43
C ILE A 31 -1.88 15.36 -5.31
N GLU A 32 -1.59 15.71 -6.57
CA GLU A 32 -1.03 14.79 -7.56
C GLU A 32 0.32 14.24 -7.10
N GLY A 33 0.51 12.93 -7.24
CA GLY A 33 1.74 12.27 -6.80
C GLY A 33 1.85 12.08 -5.28
N ALA A 34 0.93 12.63 -4.47
CA ALA A 34 0.88 12.33 -3.04
C ALA A 34 0.51 10.85 -2.83
N ARG A 35 1.20 10.17 -1.92
CA ARG A 35 0.88 8.79 -1.54
C ARG A 35 -0.07 8.78 -0.34
N TYR A 36 -1.08 7.94 -0.43
CA TYR A 36 -1.97 7.62 0.69
C TYR A 36 -2.01 6.10 0.88
N ALA A 37 -2.03 5.63 2.13
CA ALA A 37 -2.33 4.25 2.46
C ALA A 37 -3.85 4.10 2.70
N ALA A 38 -4.43 2.97 2.29
CA ALA A 38 -5.88 2.75 2.30
C ALA A 38 -6.28 1.67 3.31
N CYS A 39 -7.13 2.00 4.28
CA CYS A 39 -7.49 1.07 5.34
C CYS A 39 -8.35 -0.10 4.84
N ALA A 40 -7.93 -1.32 5.13
CA ALA A 40 -8.63 -2.56 4.80
C ALA A 40 -9.94 -2.81 5.59
N THR A 41 -10.37 -1.87 6.45
CA THR A 41 -11.47 -2.07 7.40
C THR A 41 -12.45 -0.92 7.43
N CYS A 42 -11.97 0.33 7.49
CA CYS A 42 -12.82 1.53 7.49
C CYS A 42 -12.57 2.47 6.30
N THR A 43 -11.93 1.96 5.23
CA THR A 43 -11.57 2.64 3.95
C THR A 43 -10.86 3.99 4.04
N THR A 44 -10.57 4.47 5.26
CA THR A 44 -9.87 5.73 5.52
C THR A 44 -8.53 5.75 4.80
N LEU A 45 -8.35 6.77 3.95
CA LEU A 45 -7.07 7.11 3.35
C LEU A 45 -6.29 8.00 4.32
N TRP A 46 -5.01 7.69 4.57
CA TRP A 46 -4.10 8.57 5.31
C TRP A 46 -2.82 8.81 4.52
N ASN A 47 -2.30 10.04 4.56
CA ASN A 47 -1.07 10.37 3.85
C ASN A 47 0.12 9.61 4.46
N GLU A 48 0.98 9.09 3.59
CA GLU A 48 2.27 8.54 3.99
C GLU A 48 3.35 8.98 3.00
N VAL A 49 4.58 9.09 3.50
CA VAL A 49 5.70 9.60 2.68
C VAL A 49 6.01 8.61 1.55
N ARG A 50 6.24 9.11 0.33
CA ARG A 50 6.71 8.27 -0.79
C ARG A 50 8.07 7.66 -0.45
N VAL A 51 8.31 6.43 -0.88
CA VAL A 51 9.56 5.69 -0.58
C VAL A 51 9.77 5.46 0.93
N LYS A 52 8.69 5.12 1.65
CA LYS A 52 8.69 4.72 3.06
C LYS A 52 7.87 3.44 3.22
N CYS A 53 8.45 2.41 3.82
CA CYS A 53 7.79 1.12 3.98
C CYS A 53 6.60 1.19 4.95
N LEU A 54 5.41 0.78 4.49
CA LEU A 54 4.19 0.68 5.30
C LEU A 54 4.21 -0.44 6.35
N ALA A 55 5.28 -1.23 6.47
CA ALA A 55 5.40 -2.29 7.49
C ALA A 55 6.38 -1.94 8.63
N CYS A 56 7.50 -1.29 8.32
CA CYS A 56 8.55 -0.96 9.30
C CYS A 56 8.91 0.53 9.39
N GLY A 57 8.51 1.35 8.42
CA GLY A 57 8.82 2.79 8.39
C GLY A 57 10.21 3.16 7.87
N SER A 58 11.05 2.19 7.51
CA SER A 58 12.33 2.48 6.84
C SER A 58 12.09 3.08 5.45
N THR A 59 12.97 3.99 5.06
CA THR A 59 13.07 4.56 3.70
C THR A 59 14.17 3.89 2.87
N LYS A 60 14.90 2.92 3.46
CA LYS A 60 15.97 2.15 2.81
C LYS A 60 15.43 0.86 2.20
N GLY A 61 16.14 0.34 1.19
CA GLY A 61 15.81 -0.93 0.54
C GLY A 61 14.40 -0.95 -0.07
N ILE A 62 13.86 0.20 -0.47
CA ILE A 62 12.55 0.30 -1.12
C ILE A 62 12.72 0.08 -2.62
N GLY A 63 12.00 -0.90 -3.16
CA GLY A 63 11.97 -1.20 -4.59
C GLY A 63 10.54 -1.42 -5.08
N TYR A 64 10.39 -1.54 -6.41
CA TYR A 64 9.11 -1.83 -7.03
C TYR A 64 9.21 -3.07 -7.92
N ARG A 65 8.16 -3.89 -7.94
CA ARG A 65 8.00 -5.07 -8.81
C ARG A 65 6.64 -4.99 -9.51
N GLY A 66 6.55 -5.40 -10.77
CA GLY A 66 5.31 -5.42 -11.54
C GLY A 66 5.27 -6.62 -12.49
N LEU A 67 4.12 -6.81 -13.15
CA LEU A 67 3.97 -7.79 -14.22
C LEU A 67 4.50 -7.27 -15.58
N ALA A 68 4.53 -5.95 -15.74
CA ALA A 68 5.13 -5.21 -16.85
C ALA A 68 5.83 -3.94 -16.32
N GLU A 69 6.62 -3.26 -17.16
CA GLU A 69 7.35 -2.05 -16.77
C GLU A 69 6.42 -0.85 -16.58
N GLU A 70 5.42 -0.70 -17.44
CA GLU A 70 4.45 0.39 -17.46
C GLU A 70 3.41 0.28 -16.32
N ALA A 71 3.22 -0.94 -15.79
CA ALA A 71 2.09 -1.38 -14.97
C ALA A 71 1.63 -0.35 -13.91
N VAL A 72 0.33 -0.07 -13.91
CA VAL A 72 -0.32 0.90 -13.00
C VAL A 72 -0.54 0.36 -11.58
N ILE A 73 -0.33 -0.93 -11.37
CA ILE A 73 -0.30 -1.58 -10.04
C ILE A 73 1.05 -2.29 -9.90
N LYS A 74 1.76 -2.02 -8.80
CA LYS A 74 3.07 -2.60 -8.49
C LYS A 74 3.13 -3.05 -7.03
N ALA A 75 4.04 -3.97 -6.70
CA ALA A 75 4.40 -4.29 -5.34
C ALA A 75 5.54 -3.36 -4.91
N GLU A 76 5.31 -2.50 -3.92
CA GLU A 76 6.39 -1.83 -3.19
C GLU A 76 7.00 -2.87 -2.24
N VAL A 77 8.26 -3.23 -2.48
CA VAL A 77 9.04 -4.16 -1.64
C VAL A 77 9.97 -3.39 -0.72
N CYS A 78 10.21 -3.90 0.48
CA CYS A 78 11.19 -3.39 1.44
C CYS A 78 12.11 -4.50 1.92
N ASP A 79 13.41 -4.36 1.62
CA ASP A 79 14.43 -5.36 1.96
C ASP A 79 14.71 -5.42 3.47
N GLU A 80 14.72 -4.26 4.14
CA GLU A 80 15.00 -4.10 5.58
C GLU A 80 14.10 -4.93 6.50
N CYS A 81 12.85 -5.19 6.06
CA CYS A 81 11.88 -6.02 6.78
C CYS A 81 11.36 -7.21 5.97
N ARG A 82 11.94 -7.45 4.79
CA ARG A 82 11.53 -8.45 3.77
C ARG A 82 10.01 -8.54 3.61
N SER A 83 9.35 -7.41 3.37
CA SER A 83 7.90 -7.39 3.15
C SER A 83 7.45 -6.43 2.06
N TRP A 84 6.22 -6.58 1.58
CA TRP A 84 5.67 -5.80 0.47
C TRP A 84 4.18 -5.45 0.62
N VAL A 85 3.76 -4.38 -0.06
CA VAL A 85 2.37 -3.89 -0.15
C VAL A 85 2.11 -3.43 -1.58
N LYS A 86 0.87 -3.51 -2.09
CA LYS A 86 0.56 -2.93 -3.41
C LYS A 86 0.61 -1.40 -3.38
N ILE A 87 1.08 -0.83 -4.47
CA ILE A 87 1.03 0.60 -4.78
C ILE A 87 0.36 0.77 -6.14
N LEU A 88 -0.74 1.52 -6.15
CA LEU A 88 -1.60 1.80 -7.29
C LEU A 88 -1.33 3.23 -7.77
N TYR A 89 -1.22 3.45 -9.07
CA TYR A 89 -0.89 4.74 -9.65
C TYR A 89 -2.13 5.41 -10.26
N GLN A 90 -2.98 6.01 -9.42
CA GLN A 90 -4.13 6.80 -9.86
C GLN A 90 -3.76 8.00 -10.73
N ASN A 91 -2.51 8.47 -10.67
CA ASN A 91 -1.96 9.47 -11.58
C ASN A 91 -1.60 8.93 -12.99
N LYS A 92 -1.82 7.63 -13.25
CA LYS A 92 -1.81 7.00 -14.57
C LYS A 92 -3.18 6.50 -15.01
N ASP A 93 -3.96 5.96 -14.08
CA ASP A 93 -5.32 5.46 -14.30
C ASP A 93 -6.22 5.87 -13.14
N THR A 94 -7.07 6.86 -13.37
CA THR A 94 -7.92 7.45 -12.34
C THR A 94 -9.08 6.56 -11.89
N ALA A 95 -9.33 5.42 -12.55
CA ALA A 95 -10.39 4.49 -12.17
C ALA A 95 -10.01 3.54 -11.02
N LEU A 96 -8.71 3.41 -10.71
CA LEU A 96 -8.19 2.45 -9.73
C LEU A 96 -8.75 2.66 -8.31
N ASP A 97 -9.36 1.63 -7.73
CA ASP A 97 -9.79 1.60 -6.33
C ASP A 97 -8.81 0.79 -5.45
N PRO A 98 -8.35 1.32 -4.30
CA PRO A 98 -7.30 0.70 -3.51
C PRO A 98 -7.69 -0.62 -2.80
N VAL A 99 -8.96 -1.00 -2.80
CA VAL A 99 -9.43 -2.30 -2.26
C VAL A 99 -9.79 -3.21 -3.43
N ALA A 100 -10.66 -2.76 -4.34
CA ALA A 100 -11.13 -3.60 -5.45
C ALA A 100 -9.99 -4.01 -6.40
N ASP A 101 -9.02 -3.14 -6.67
CA ASP A 101 -7.86 -3.49 -7.50
C ASP A 101 -6.72 -4.19 -6.73
N ASP A 102 -6.74 -4.19 -5.39
CA ASP A 102 -5.89 -5.13 -4.64
C ASP A 102 -6.38 -6.58 -4.86
N VAL A 103 -7.69 -6.79 -4.93
CA VAL A 103 -8.31 -8.07 -5.33
C VAL A 103 -8.15 -8.33 -6.84
N GLY A 104 -8.43 -7.34 -7.70
CA GLY A 104 -8.37 -7.47 -9.16
C GLY A 104 -6.98 -7.84 -9.69
N SER A 105 -5.92 -7.49 -8.96
CA SER A 105 -4.53 -7.74 -9.36
C SER A 105 -3.86 -8.96 -8.69
N LEU A 106 -4.62 -10.01 -8.38
CA LEU A 106 -4.10 -11.26 -7.76
C LEU A 106 -2.97 -11.95 -8.54
N GLY A 107 -2.83 -11.74 -9.85
CA GLY A 107 -1.68 -12.22 -10.62
C GLY A 107 -0.33 -11.69 -10.11
N LEU A 108 -0.33 -10.49 -9.49
CA LEU A 108 0.85 -9.94 -8.83
C LEU A 108 1.13 -10.62 -7.48
N ASP A 109 0.09 -10.99 -6.71
CA ASP A 109 0.26 -11.79 -5.49
C ASP A 109 0.88 -13.16 -5.81
N ALA A 110 0.37 -13.85 -6.84
CA ALA A 110 0.90 -15.12 -7.29
C ALA A 110 2.41 -15.04 -7.61
N ARG A 111 2.83 -14.03 -8.40
CA ARG A 111 4.25 -13.80 -8.70
C ARG A 111 5.07 -13.42 -7.47
N MET A 112 4.50 -12.71 -6.50
CA MET A 112 5.19 -12.32 -5.27
C MET A 112 5.33 -13.47 -4.26
N ARG A 113 4.48 -14.51 -4.31
CA ARG A 113 4.61 -15.73 -3.47
C ARG A 113 5.90 -16.51 -3.71
N GLU A 114 6.45 -16.41 -4.92
CA GLU A 114 7.72 -17.04 -5.32
C GLU A 114 8.96 -16.27 -4.85
N THR A 115 8.79 -15.19 -4.05
CA THR A 115 9.86 -14.28 -3.67
C THR A 115 10.16 -14.27 -2.16
N GLN A 116 11.28 -13.66 -1.77
CA GLN A 116 11.67 -13.51 -0.37
C GLN A 116 10.83 -12.52 0.46
N TRP A 117 9.95 -11.72 -0.16
CA TRP A 117 9.18 -10.70 0.54
C TRP A 117 7.78 -11.25 0.92
N ARG A 118 7.45 -11.25 2.22
CA ARG A 118 6.08 -11.57 2.67
C ARG A 118 5.11 -10.40 2.37
N ARG A 119 3.83 -10.67 2.14
CA ARG A 119 2.83 -9.59 2.13
C ARG A 119 2.77 -8.92 3.53
N ALA A 120 2.58 -7.61 3.55
CA ALA A 120 2.32 -6.83 4.76
C ALA A 120 0.96 -6.10 4.71
N GLY A 121 0.46 -5.80 3.51
CA GLY A 121 -0.93 -5.44 3.29
C GLY A 121 -1.85 -6.62 3.65
N PHE A 122 -3.08 -6.30 4.05
CA PHE A 122 -4.12 -7.27 4.40
C PHE A 122 -5.42 -6.82 3.76
N ASP A 123 -6.10 -7.70 3.04
CA ASP A 123 -7.43 -7.43 2.48
C ASP A 123 -8.40 -8.55 2.91
N PRO A 124 -9.54 -8.24 3.54
CA PRO A 124 -10.55 -9.23 3.93
C PRO A 124 -11.08 -10.08 2.77
N PHE A 125 -11.14 -9.52 1.55
CA PHE A 125 -11.64 -10.22 0.37
C PHE A 125 -10.64 -11.22 -0.22
N LEU A 126 -9.41 -11.25 0.31
CA LEU A 126 -8.36 -12.23 -0.02
C LEU A 126 -8.19 -13.32 1.06
N VAL A 127 -9.05 -13.38 2.08
CA VAL A 127 -8.99 -14.40 3.13
C VAL A 127 -9.34 -15.78 2.55
N GLY A 128 -8.35 -16.67 2.51
CA GLY A 128 -8.48 -18.03 1.98
C GLY A 128 -7.80 -18.26 0.62
N TYR A 129 -7.23 -17.22 0.01
CA TYR A 129 -6.41 -17.29 -1.21
C TYR A 129 -4.93 -17.52 -0.88
#